data_AF-A0A3E2B5U6-F1
#
_entry.id   AF-A0A3E2B5U6-F1
#
_cell.length_a   1.000
_cell.length_b   1.000
_cell.length_c   1.000
_cell.angle_alpha   90.00
_cell.angle_beta   90.00
_cell.angle_gamma   90.00
#
_symmetry.space_group_name_H-M   'P 1'
#
loop_
_entity.id
_entity.type
_entity.pdbx_description
1 polymer ?
#
loop_
_entity_poly.entity_id
_entity_poly.type
_entity_poly.pdbx_seq_one_letter_code
_entity_poly.pdbx_strand_id
1 'polypeptide(L)'
;MSKHMRPVYDERDDEIDAHSKSRAWDFVVVCIEVFTILCVVKGNTAWIGCLALLFAGMAANMMYRFDEYEERAYFHGGLILGAIGLALLIWFGVCG
;
A
#
# COMPACT_ATOMS: atom_id res chain seq x y z
N MET A 1 -14.08 27.70 -35.58
CA MET A 1 -13.45 26.70 -34.69
C MET A 1 -13.97 26.95 -33.29
N SER A 2 -15.08 26.32 -32.90
CA SER A 2 -15.65 26.47 -31.56
C SER A 2 -14.72 25.75 -30.59
N LYS A 3 -14.03 26.50 -29.71
CA LYS A 3 -13.30 25.89 -28.59
C LYS A 3 -14.34 25.24 -27.70
N HIS A 4 -14.51 23.92 -27.80
CA HIS A 4 -15.17 23.14 -26.76
C HIS A 4 -14.42 23.43 -25.46
N MET A 5 -15.01 24.28 -24.62
CA MET A 5 -14.52 24.56 -23.29
C MET A 5 -14.86 23.32 -22.48
N ARG A 6 -13.85 22.46 -22.32
CA ARG A 6 -13.97 21.23 -21.55
C ARG A 6 -14.31 21.65 -20.11
N PRO A 7 -15.27 21.01 -19.42
CA PRO A 7 -15.46 21.25 -17.99
C PRO A 7 -14.12 21.08 -17.28
N VAL A 8 -13.86 21.92 -16.26
CA VAL A 8 -12.58 21.95 -15.55
C VAL A 8 -12.30 20.63 -14.82
N TYR A 9 -13.33 19.83 -14.59
CA TYR A 9 -13.29 18.52 -13.96
C TYR A 9 -14.41 17.64 -14.55
N ASP A 10 -14.10 16.39 -14.89
CA ASP A 10 -15.00 15.41 -15.50
C ASP A 10 -14.73 14.01 -14.91
N GLU A 11 -15.65 13.06 -15.04
CA GLU A 11 -15.50 11.69 -14.48
C GLU A 11 -14.20 11.01 -14.96
N ARG A 12 -13.74 11.36 -16.16
CA ARG A 12 -12.48 10.87 -16.72
C ARG A 12 -11.25 11.37 -15.97
N ASP A 13 -11.32 12.55 -15.35
CA ASP A 13 -10.22 13.09 -14.55
C ASP A 13 -10.10 12.32 -13.22
N ASP A 14 -11.22 11.82 -12.65
CA ASP A 14 -11.21 10.92 -11.49
C ASP A 14 -10.60 9.55 -11.81
N GLU A 15 -10.92 8.98 -12.98
CA GLU A 15 -10.28 7.75 -13.44
C GLU A 15 -8.76 7.93 -13.63
N ILE A 16 -8.33 9.06 -14.20
CA ILE A 16 -6.91 9.37 -14.40
C ILE A 16 -6.22 9.53 -13.04
N ASP A 17 -6.84 10.23 -12.09
CA ASP A 17 -6.27 10.40 -10.75
C ASP A 17 -6.13 9.06 -10.02
N ALA A 18 -7.20 8.25 -10.01
CA ALA A 18 -7.19 6.91 -9.42
C ALA A 18 -6.11 6.01 -10.03
N HIS A 19 -5.99 5.99 -11.36
CA HIS A 19 -4.94 5.22 -12.05
C HIS A 19 -3.53 5.74 -11.73
N SER A 20 -3.35 7.06 -11.68
CA SER A 20 -2.06 7.66 -11.36
C SER A 20 -1.61 7.33 -9.94
N LYS A 21 -2.53 7.40 -8.98
CA LYS A 21 -2.31 7.05 -7.57
C LYS A 21 -2.02 5.56 -7.41
N SER A 22 -2.76 4.69 -8.09
CA SER A 22 -2.49 3.25 -8.11
C SER A 22 -1.09 2.95 -8.63
N ARG A 23 -0.71 3.57 -9.75
CA ARG A 23 0.60 3.34 -10.36
C ARG A 23 1.76 3.86 -9.51
N ALA A 24 1.55 4.98 -8.80
CA ALA A 24 2.52 5.48 -7.84
C ALA A 24 2.69 4.51 -6.66
N TRP A 25 1.59 3.95 -6.15
CA TRP A 25 1.63 2.93 -5.10
C TRP A 25 2.38 1.67 -5.54
N ASP A 26 2.09 1.14 -6.73
CA ASP A 26 2.79 -0.04 -7.26
C ASP A 26 4.30 0.20 -7.37
N PHE A 27 4.70 1.39 -7.83
CA PHE A 27 6.11 1.76 -7.90
C PHE A 27 6.78 1.80 -6.52
N VAL A 28 6.11 2.41 -5.53
CA VAL A 28 6.63 2.46 -4.14
C VAL A 28 6.76 1.06 -3.55
N VAL A 29 5.79 0.17 -3.78
CA VAL A 29 5.84 -1.23 -3.32
C VAL A 29 7.05 -1.94 -3.91
N VAL A 30 7.28 -1.83 -5.23
CA VAL A 30 8.45 -2.43 -5.89
C VAL A 30 9.75 -1.87 -5.32
N CYS A 31 9.84 -0.56 -5.06
CA CYS A 31 11.02 0.03 -4.42
C CYS A 31 11.26 -0.54 -3.02
N ILE A 32 10.21 -0.70 -2.20
CA ILE A 32 10.31 -1.29 -0.87
C ILE A 32 10.75 -2.76 -0.94
N GLU A 33 10.22 -3.54 -1.89
CA GLU A 33 10.63 -4.94 -2.08
C GLU A 33 12.11 -5.07 -2.48
N VAL A 34 12.57 -4.27 -3.46
CA VAL A 34 13.98 -4.25 -3.87
C VAL A 34 14.86 -3.84 -2.68
N PHE A 35 14.47 -2.81 -1.93
CA PHE A 35 15.19 -2.37 -0.74
C PHE A 35 15.21 -3.45 0.35
N THR A 36 14.10 -4.17 0.56
CA THR A 36 14.00 -5.30 1.49
C THR A 36 15.01 -6.38 1.12
N ILE A 37 15.11 -6.75 -0.16
CA ILE A 37 16.09 -7.74 -0.65
C ILE A 37 17.52 -7.26 -0.39
N LEU A 38 17.82 -5.99 -0.66
CA LEU A 38 19.14 -5.42 -0.37
C LEU A 38 19.50 -5.48 1.13
N CYS A 39 18.53 -5.20 2.01
CA CYS A 39 18.71 -5.31 3.45
C CYS A 39 18.97 -6.77 3.89
N VAL A 40 18.27 -7.75 3.31
CA VAL A 40 18.53 -9.19 3.54
C VAL A 40 19.94 -9.56 3.10
N VAL A 41 20.35 -9.19 1.89
CA VAL A 41 21.68 -9.51 1.35
C VAL A 41 22.79 -8.88 2.20
N LYS A 42 22.57 -7.68 2.73
CA LYS A 42 23.51 -6.99 3.62
C LYS A 42 23.50 -7.53 5.06
N GLY A 43 22.59 -8.43 5.41
CA GLY A 43 22.42 -8.96 6.76
C GLY A 43 21.88 -7.92 7.76
N ASN A 44 21.23 -6.86 7.28
CA ASN A 44 20.65 -5.80 8.11
C ASN A 44 19.19 -6.13 8.44
N THR A 45 18.85 -6.19 9.73
CA THR A 45 17.50 -6.42 10.28
C THR A 45 16.42 -5.45 9.78
N ALA A 46 16.79 -4.33 9.14
CA ALA A 46 15.88 -3.40 8.49
C ALA A 46 14.88 -4.05 7.52
N TRP A 47 15.20 -5.19 6.90
CA TRP A 47 14.26 -5.92 6.03
C TRP A 47 12.98 -6.33 6.76
N ILE A 48 13.06 -6.57 8.08
CA ILE A 48 11.90 -6.92 8.91
C ILE A 48 10.96 -5.71 9.01
N GLY A 49 11.51 -4.51 9.22
CA GLY A 49 10.75 -3.26 9.21
C GLY A 49 10.11 -2.99 7.85
N CYS A 50 10.81 -3.25 6.75
CA CYS A 50 10.25 -3.10 5.41
C CYS A 50 9.07 -4.05 5.15
N LEU A 51 9.19 -5.33 5.53
CA LEU A 51 8.08 -6.29 5.45
C LEU A 51 6.91 -5.85 6.31
N ALA A 52 7.17 -5.34 7.52
CA ALA A 52 6.13 -4.88 8.41
C ALA A 52 5.32 -3.72 7.79
N LEU A 53 6.00 -2.79 7.12
CA LEU A 53 5.38 -1.69 6.38
C LEU A 53 4.58 -2.20 5.16
N LEU A 54 5.07 -3.21 4.43
CA LEU A 54 4.32 -3.82 3.33
C LEU A 54 3.01 -4.46 3.83
N PHE A 55 3.06 -5.22 4.91
CA PHE A 55 1.87 -5.81 5.52
C PHE A 55 0.89 -4.75 6.05
N ALA A 56 1.39 -3.68 6.67
CA ALA A 56 0.57 -2.56 7.10
C ALA A 56 -0.09 -1.83 5.90
N GLY A 57 0.65 -1.62 4.81
CA GLY A 57 0.12 -1.03 3.57
C GLY A 57 -0.98 -1.89 2.92
N MET A 58 -0.77 -3.21 2.84
CA MET A 58 -1.80 -4.15 2.36
C MET A 58 -3.03 -4.18 3.28
N ALA A 59 -2.83 -4.14 4.59
CA ALA A 59 -3.91 -4.06 5.57
C ALA A 59 -4.74 -2.78 5.39
N ALA A 60 -4.09 -1.62 5.20
CA ALA A 60 -4.75 -0.36 4.91
C ALA A 60 -5.54 -0.42 3.60
N ASN A 61 -4.98 -1.00 2.53
CA ASN A 61 -5.67 -1.19 1.25
C ASN A 61 -6.95 -2.05 1.43
N MET A 62 -6.85 -3.15 2.16
CA MET A 62 -8.02 -3.99 2.50
C MET A 62 -9.07 -3.22 3.31
N MET A 63 -8.66 -2.35 4.24
CA MET A 63 -9.60 -1.53 5.02
C MET A 63 -10.27 -0.44 4.17
N TYR A 64 -9.55 0.18 3.23
CA TYR A 64 -10.14 1.10 2.26
C TYR A 64 -11.17 0.40 1.36
N ARG A 65 -10.88 -0.82 0.90
CA ARG A 65 -11.84 -1.63 0.16
C ARG A 65 -13.04 -2.06 1.02
N PHE A 66 -12.83 -2.29 2.30
CA PHE A 66 -13.95 -2.55 3.21
C PHE A 66 -14.87 -1.34 3.33
N ASP A 67 -14.34 -0.12 3.42
CA ASP A 67 -15.14 1.10 3.46
C ASP A 67 -15.96 1.31 2.17
N GLU A 68 -15.39 0.93 1.03
CA GLU A 68 -16.02 1.11 -0.29
C GLU A 68 -17.04 0.00 -0.64
N TYR A 69 -16.75 -1.25 -0.27
CA TYR A 69 -17.57 -2.42 -0.65
C TYR A 69 -18.38 -3.03 0.52
N GLU A 70 -18.14 -2.62 1.76
CA GLU A 70 -18.73 -3.16 3.01
C GLU A 70 -18.63 -4.70 3.19
N GLU A 71 -17.76 -5.39 2.43
CA GLU A 71 -17.63 -6.84 2.54
C GLU A 71 -16.75 -7.26 3.73
N ARG A 72 -17.31 -8.10 4.59
CA ARG A 72 -16.61 -8.62 5.78
C ARG A 72 -15.30 -9.34 5.46
N ALA A 73 -15.14 -9.89 4.26
CA ALA A 73 -13.91 -10.56 3.85
C ALA A 73 -12.71 -9.59 3.85
N TYR A 74 -12.89 -8.37 3.33
CA TYR A 74 -11.85 -7.33 3.32
C TYR A 74 -11.47 -6.90 4.73
N PHE A 75 -12.46 -6.79 5.62
CA PHE A 75 -12.21 -6.48 7.04
C PHE A 75 -11.36 -7.55 7.73
N HIS A 76 -11.69 -8.83 7.58
CA HIS A 76 -10.91 -9.92 8.18
C HIS A 76 -9.51 -10.01 7.57
N GLY A 77 -9.39 -9.85 6.25
CA GLY A 77 -8.10 -9.81 5.55
C GLY A 77 -7.20 -8.70 6.08
N GLY A 78 -7.72 -7.48 6.20
CA GLY A 78 -6.96 -6.35 6.74
C GLY A 78 -6.57 -6.53 8.20
N LEU A 79 -7.43 -7.13 9.04
CA LEU A 79 -7.10 -7.46 10.44
C LEU A 79 -5.95 -8.47 10.53
N ILE A 80 -5.97 -9.53 9.73
CA ILE A 80 -4.91 -10.55 9.71
C ILE A 80 -3.60 -9.93 9.24
N LEU A 81 -3.61 -9.19 8.13
CA LEU A 81 -2.42 -8.54 7.59
C LEU A 81 -1.87 -7.48 8.56
N GLY A 82 -2.76 -6.72 9.20
CA GLY A 82 -2.40 -5.72 10.20
C GLY A 82 -1.76 -6.36 11.44
N ALA A 83 -2.28 -7.49 11.91
CA ALA A 83 -1.69 -8.24 13.02
C ALA A 83 -0.29 -8.77 12.68
N ILE A 84 -0.10 -9.28 11.45
CA ILE A 84 1.23 -9.71 10.97
C ILE A 84 2.19 -8.52 10.91
N GLY A 85 1.77 -7.40 10.33
CA GLY A 85 2.57 -6.17 10.27
C GLY A 85 2.96 -5.67 11.66
N LEU A 86 2.03 -5.67 12.61
CA LEU A 86 2.31 -5.27 14.00
C LEU A 86 3.29 -6.22 14.68
N ALA A 87 3.14 -7.53 14.51
CA ALA A 87 4.06 -8.51 15.07
C ALA A 87 5.48 -8.33 14.52
N LEU A 88 5.62 -8.08 13.21
CA LEU A 88 6.91 -7.80 12.57
C LEU A 88 7.51 -6.47 13.05
N LEU A 89 6.69 -5.42 13.25
CA LEU A 89 7.16 -4.15 13.82
C LEU A 89 7.68 -4.32 15.25
N ILE A 90 6.96 -5.07 16.10
CA ILE A 90 7.40 -5.36 17.46
C ILE A 90 8.71 -6.16 17.42
N TRP A 91 8.80 -7.17 16.55
CA TRP A 91 10.02 -7.94 16.37
C TRP A 91 11.19 -7.06 15.92
N PHE A 92 10.97 -6.17 14.96
CA PHE A 92 11.98 -5.22 14.51
C PHE A 92 12.40 -4.27 15.63
N GLY A 93 11.49 -3.81 16.49
CA GLY A 93 11.84 -2.94 17.62
C GLY A 93 12.63 -3.64 18.73
N VAL A 94 12.46 -4.95 18.90
CA VAL A 94 13.12 -5.73 19.97
C VAL A 94 14.43 -6.37 19.50
N CYS A 95 14.47 -6.87 18.27
CA CYS A 95 15.60 -7.62 17.71
C CYS A 95 16.37 -6.87 16.61
N GLY A 96 15.89 -5.70 16.21
CA GLY A 96 16.47 -4.89 15.12
C GLY A 96 17.72 -4.14 15.49
#